data_AF-A0A7R9Y250-F1
#
_entry.id   AF-A0A7R9Y250-F1
#
_cell.length_a   1.000
_cell.length_b   1.000
_cell.length_c   1.000
_cell.angle_alpha   90.00
_cell.angle_beta   90.00
_cell.angle_gamma   90.00
#
_symmetry.space_group_name_H-M   'P 1'
#
loop_
_entity.id
_entity.type
_entity.pdbx_description
1 polymer ?
#
loop_
_entity_poly.entity_id
_entity_poly.type
_entity_poly.pdbx_seq_one_letter_code
_entity_poly.pdbx_strand_id
1 'polypeptide(L)'
;ENGIIDIVELRKLMFADFVEGDQAYAEVLDVPNLLSVVEEQLVDYNQQSKTRMDLVLFLYAAEHICRISRVIRQDLGNALLVGVGGSGRQSLTRIAAYMSEYAVYSIAISKS
;
A
#
# COMPACT_ATOMS: atom_id res chain seq x y z
N GLU A 1 11.51 -21.17 20.24
CA GLU A 1 12.26 -20.13 19.49
C GLU A 1 13.60 -20.71 19.07
N ASN A 2 13.75 -21.14 17.81
CA ASN A 2 15.03 -21.67 17.29
C ASN A 2 15.78 -20.64 16.42
N GLY A 3 15.34 -19.37 16.41
CA GLY A 3 15.93 -18.30 15.60
C GLY A 3 15.80 -18.49 14.08
N ILE A 4 15.05 -19.50 13.62
CA ILE A 4 14.81 -19.74 12.19
C ILE A 4 13.72 -18.77 11.72
N ILE A 5 14.12 -17.82 10.91
CA ILE A 5 13.22 -16.88 10.24
C ILE A 5 12.91 -17.44 8.85
N ASP A 6 11.66 -17.77 8.59
CA ASP A 6 11.21 -18.20 7.26
C ASP A 6 10.68 -17.03 6.43
N ILE A 7 10.31 -17.30 5.17
CA ILE A 7 9.81 -16.27 4.26
C ILE A 7 8.48 -15.67 4.72
N VAL A 8 7.68 -16.40 5.50
CA VAL A 8 6.39 -15.91 6.00
C VAL A 8 6.63 -14.93 7.15
N GLU A 9 7.56 -15.24 8.05
CA GLU A 9 7.98 -14.34 9.12
C GLU A 9 8.64 -13.06 8.58
N LEU A 10 9.49 -13.17 7.55
CA LEU A 10 10.06 -11.98 6.89
C LEU A 10 8.99 -11.05 6.28
N ARG A 11 7.85 -11.60 5.86
CA ARG A 11 6.77 -10.82 5.24
C ARG A 11 5.89 -10.10 6.25
N LYS A 12 6.00 -10.42 7.53
CA LYS A 12 5.40 -9.65 8.62
C LYS A 12 6.21 -8.39 8.96
N LEU A 13 7.44 -8.28 8.46
CA LEU A 13 8.28 -7.10 8.65
C LEU A 13 7.76 -5.92 7.80
N MET A 14 6.72 -5.28 8.31
CA MET A 14 6.04 -4.14 7.71
C MET A 14 6.21 -2.92 8.61
N PHE A 15 6.36 -1.76 7.99
CA PHE A 15 6.49 -0.49 8.67
C PHE A 15 5.59 0.52 7.98
N ALA A 16 4.85 1.29 8.79
CA ALA A 16 3.86 2.25 8.33
C ALA A 16 3.74 3.40 9.36
N ASP A 17 3.22 4.52 8.89
CA ASP A 17 2.87 5.72 9.65
C ASP A 17 1.35 6.00 9.64
N PHE A 18 0.57 5.15 8.97
CA PHE A 18 -0.88 5.33 8.78
C PHE A 18 -1.73 4.37 9.62
N VAL A 19 -1.12 3.53 10.46
CA VAL A 19 -1.82 2.52 11.27
C VAL A 19 -2.20 3.05 12.65
N GLU A 20 -1.33 3.88 13.23
CA GLU A 20 -1.54 4.49 14.56
C GLU A 20 -1.60 6.01 14.43
N GLY A 21 -2.40 6.67 15.28
CA GLY A 21 -2.73 8.10 15.16
C GLY A 21 -1.57 9.08 15.38
N ASP A 22 -0.37 8.61 15.74
CA ASP A 22 0.80 9.46 16.00
C ASP A 22 1.64 9.75 14.73
N GLN A 23 1.25 9.22 13.57
CA GLN A 23 1.93 9.41 12.26
C GLN A 23 3.44 9.08 12.25
N ALA A 24 3.96 8.43 13.30
CA ALA A 24 5.35 8.03 13.36
C ALA A 24 5.55 6.77 12.51
N TYR A 25 6.52 6.81 11.61
CA TYR A 25 6.91 5.64 10.82
C TYR A 25 7.52 4.56 11.72
N ALA A 26 6.73 3.52 12.04
CA ALA A 26 7.08 2.49 13.02
C ALA A 26 6.77 1.08 12.50
N GLU A 27 7.24 0.06 13.23
CA GLU A 27 6.94 -1.34 12.92
C GLU A 27 5.46 -1.63 13.17
N VAL A 28 4.82 -2.33 12.23
CA VAL A 28 3.43 -2.77 12.38
C VAL A 28 3.41 -4.07 13.17
N LEU A 29 2.96 -3.99 14.42
CA LEU A 29 2.83 -5.16 15.30
C LEU A 29 1.49 -5.88 15.16
N ASP A 30 0.43 -5.15 14.78
CA ASP A 30 -0.93 -5.68 14.57
C ASP A 30 -1.30 -5.65 13.08
N VAL A 31 -1.03 -6.77 12.41
CA VAL A 31 -1.34 -6.95 10.99
C VAL A 31 -2.85 -6.96 10.70
N PRO A 32 -3.71 -7.62 11.49
CA PRO A 32 -5.16 -7.45 11.37
C PRO A 32 -5.61 -5.99 11.39
N ASN A 33 -5.12 -5.18 12.33
CA ASN A 33 -5.44 -3.75 12.39
C ASN A 33 -4.99 -3.01 11.12
N LEU A 34 -3.77 -3.27 10.64
CA LEU A 34 -3.28 -2.72 9.36
C LEU A 34 -4.23 -3.04 8.21
N LEU A 35 -4.72 -4.27 8.11
CA LEU A 35 -5.65 -4.66 7.04
C LEU A 35 -6.97 -3.89 7.15
N SER A 36 -7.52 -3.75 8.35
CA SER A 36 -8.74 -2.98 8.60
C SER A 36 -8.59 -1.51 8.22
N VAL A 37 -7.47 -0.87 8.59
CA VAL A 37 -7.17 0.51 8.21
C VAL A 37 -7.11 0.67 6.68
N VAL A 38 -6.40 -0.22 5.99
CA VAL A 38 -6.30 -0.15 4.52
C VAL A 38 -7.66 -0.40 3.86
N GLU A 39 -8.51 -1.24 4.46
CA GLU A 39 -9.87 -1.50 3.96
C GLU A 39 -10.78 -0.28 4.10
N GLU A 40 -10.72 0.42 5.23
CA GLU A 40 -11.41 1.69 5.43
C GLU A 40 -10.97 2.73 4.39
N GLN A 41 -9.65 2.86 4.17
CA GLN A 41 -9.10 3.78 3.16
C GLN A 41 -9.54 3.43 1.73
N LEU A 42 -9.67 2.13 1.41
CA LEU A 42 -10.21 1.69 0.13
C LEU A 42 -11.70 2.03 -0.03
N VAL A 43 -12.49 1.88 1.04
CA VAL A 43 -13.91 2.27 1.05
C VAL A 43 -14.05 3.76 0.82
N ASP A 44 -13.29 4.58 1.54
CA ASP A 44 -13.32 6.04 1.42
C ASP A 44 -12.87 6.51 0.03
N TYR A 45 -11.78 5.92 -0.51
CA TYR A 45 -11.36 6.16 -1.89
C TYR A 45 -12.50 5.88 -2.88
N ASN A 46 -13.21 4.77 -2.71
CA ASN A 46 -14.30 4.35 -3.60
C ASN A 46 -15.55 5.23 -3.48
N GLN A 47 -15.75 5.93 -2.37
CA GLN A 47 -16.82 6.90 -2.21
C GLN A 47 -16.51 8.22 -2.94
N GLN A 48 -15.24 8.60 -3.00
CA GLN A 48 -14.80 9.88 -3.58
C GLN A 48 -14.43 9.77 -5.07
N SER A 49 -13.93 8.61 -5.50
CA SER A 49 -13.42 8.38 -6.85
C SER A 49 -14.52 8.00 -7.84
N LYS A 50 -14.42 8.54 -9.07
CA LYS A 50 -15.25 8.11 -10.21
C LYS A 50 -14.90 6.70 -10.71
N THR A 51 -13.69 6.23 -10.40
CA THR A 51 -13.20 4.91 -10.79
C THR A 51 -13.00 4.08 -9.53
N ARG A 52 -13.94 3.18 -9.27
CA ARG A 52 -13.90 2.26 -8.13
C ARG A 52 -12.82 1.19 -8.33
N MET A 53 -12.26 0.72 -7.23
CA MET A 53 -11.31 -0.39 -7.17
C MET A 53 -11.86 -1.47 -6.23
N ASP A 54 -12.15 -2.64 -6.79
CA ASP A 54 -12.57 -3.83 -6.02
C ASP A 54 -11.34 -4.66 -5.66
N LEU A 55 -10.58 -4.18 -4.67
CA LEU A 55 -9.39 -4.88 -4.18
C LEU A 55 -9.75 -5.80 -3.03
N VAL A 56 -9.34 -7.06 -3.13
CA VAL A 56 -9.29 -7.96 -1.98
C VAL A 56 -7.99 -7.68 -1.24
N LEU A 57 -8.08 -7.22 0.01
CA LEU A 57 -6.92 -6.93 0.85
C LEU A 57 -6.50 -8.17 1.62
N PHE A 58 -5.24 -8.55 1.42
CA PHE A 58 -4.57 -9.64 2.12
C PHE A 58 -3.12 -9.23 2.39
N LEU A 59 -2.39 -10.04 3.16
CA LEU A 59 -1.04 -9.70 3.63
C LEU A 59 -0.11 -9.19 2.52
N TYR A 60 -0.13 -9.77 1.32
CA TYR A 60 0.70 -9.29 0.20
C TYR A 60 0.31 -7.89 -0.26
N ALA A 61 -0.99 -7.57 -0.33
CA ALA A 61 -1.45 -6.24 -0.73
C ALA A 61 -1.00 -5.19 0.29
N ALA A 62 -1.19 -5.47 1.57
CA ALA A 62 -0.76 -4.60 2.67
C ALA A 62 0.78 -4.41 2.69
N GLU A 63 1.54 -5.49 2.52
CA GLU A 63 3.00 -5.47 2.42
C GLU A 63 3.48 -4.51 1.31
N HIS A 64 2.83 -4.54 0.14
CA HIS A 64 3.18 -3.65 -0.97
C HIS A 64 2.74 -2.22 -0.73
N ILE A 65 1.59 -1.98 -0.13
CA ILE A 65 1.14 -0.64 0.24
C ILE A 65 2.12 -0.02 1.25
N CYS A 66 2.56 -0.77 2.26
CA CYS A 66 3.58 -0.30 3.21
C CYS A 66 4.89 0.08 2.50
N ARG A 67 5.35 -0.75 1.55
CA ARG A 67 6.56 -0.48 0.77
C ARG A 67 6.42 0.75 -0.13
N ILE A 68 5.29 0.91 -0.82
CA ILE A 68 5.04 2.05 -1.68
C ILE A 68 4.99 3.33 -0.84
N SER A 69 4.22 3.32 0.25
CA SER A 69 4.07 4.46 1.18
C SER A 69 5.41 4.89 1.75
N ARG A 70 6.27 3.93 2.15
CA ARG A 70 7.65 4.20 2.59
C ARG A 70 8.47 4.94 1.53
N VAL A 71 8.35 4.56 0.26
CA VAL A 71 9.16 5.20 -0.79
C VAL A 71 8.63 6.59 -1.11
N ILE A 72 7.31 6.76 -1.26
CA ILE A 72 6.71 8.04 -1.66
C ILE A 72 6.73 9.10 -0.54
N ARG A 73 6.88 8.71 0.74
CA ARG A 73 7.08 9.67 1.84
C ARG A 73 8.47 10.32 1.83
N GLN A 74 9.43 9.75 1.11
CA GLN A 74 10.77 10.31 1.03
C GLN A 74 10.82 11.40 -0.04
N ASP A 75 11.50 12.51 0.27
CA ASP A 75 11.79 13.54 -0.72
C ASP A 75 12.48 12.90 -1.93
N LEU A 76 11.96 13.18 -3.13
CA LEU A 76 12.46 12.64 -4.39
C LEU A 76 12.44 11.10 -4.47
N GLY A 77 11.57 10.44 -3.68
CA GLY A 77 11.39 8.99 -3.69
C GLY A 77 10.83 8.46 -5.01
N ASN A 78 11.45 7.40 -5.55
CA ASN A 78 11.04 6.76 -6.80
C ASN A 78 10.99 5.24 -6.64
N ALA A 79 9.92 4.60 -7.11
CA ALA A 79 9.74 3.15 -7.04
C ALA A 79 9.45 2.54 -8.41
N LEU A 80 10.22 1.50 -8.77
CA LEU A 80 9.89 0.61 -9.89
C LEU A 80 9.15 -0.61 -9.35
N LEU A 81 7.85 -0.73 -9.66
CA LEU A 81 7.01 -1.81 -9.16
C LEU A 81 6.96 -2.98 -10.15
N VAL A 82 7.82 -3.98 -9.91
CA VAL A 82 7.89 -5.18 -10.76
C VAL A 82 6.82 -6.20 -10.36
N GLY A 83 6.14 -6.76 -11.36
CA GLY A 83 5.13 -7.80 -11.20
C GLY A 83 4.54 -8.21 -12.54
N VAL A 84 3.90 -9.38 -12.57
CA VAL A 84 3.14 -9.83 -13.74
C VAL A 84 1.89 -8.96 -13.94
N GLY A 85 1.34 -8.93 -15.15
CA GLY A 85 0.09 -8.23 -15.44
C GLY A 85 -1.04 -8.71 -14.51
N GLY A 86 -1.87 -7.79 -14.02
CA GLY A 86 -2.94 -8.12 -13.07
C GLY A 86 -2.52 -8.26 -11.60
N SER A 87 -1.23 -8.13 -11.26
CA SER A 87 -0.74 -8.19 -9.86
C SER A 87 -1.17 -7.01 -8.97
N GLY A 88 -1.97 -6.08 -9.49
CA GLY A 88 -2.54 -4.97 -8.73
C GLY A 88 -1.61 -3.79 -8.48
N ARG A 89 -0.38 -3.75 -9.01
CA ARG A 89 0.60 -2.66 -8.76
C ARG A 89 0.01 -1.27 -8.93
N GLN A 90 -0.70 -1.04 -10.02
CA GLN A 90 -1.32 0.27 -10.29
C GLN A 90 -2.37 0.63 -9.23
N SER A 91 -3.23 -0.32 -8.85
CA SER A 91 -4.29 -0.09 -7.86
C SER A 91 -3.74 0.10 -6.45
N LEU A 92 -2.72 -0.69 -6.07
CA LEU A 92 -2.03 -0.56 -4.78
C LEU A 92 -1.29 0.78 -4.68
N THR A 93 -0.68 1.26 -5.77
CA THR A 93 -0.09 2.60 -5.81
C THR A 93 -1.14 3.69 -5.61
N ARG A 94 -2.32 3.55 -6.20
CA ARG A 94 -3.40 4.54 -6.02
C ARG A 94 -3.87 4.61 -4.57
N ILE A 95 -4.00 3.47 -3.89
CA ILE A 95 -4.35 3.44 -2.46
C ILE A 95 -3.25 4.04 -1.60
N ALA A 96 -1.99 3.64 -1.79
CA ALA A 96 -0.87 4.21 -1.03
C ALA A 96 -0.76 5.73 -1.20
N ALA A 97 -0.93 6.23 -2.44
CA ALA A 97 -0.94 7.66 -2.73
C ALA A 97 -2.15 8.36 -2.11
N TYR A 98 -3.35 7.77 -2.16
CA TYR A 98 -4.55 8.32 -1.54
C TYR A 98 -4.39 8.47 -0.02
N MET A 99 -3.85 7.46 0.65
CA MET A 99 -3.57 7.48 2.09
C MET A 99 -2.51 8.53 2.48
N SER A 100 -1.63 8.89 1.53
CA SER A 100 -0.62 9.94 1.69
C SER A 100 -1.09 11.31 1.18
N GLU A 101 -2.39 11.44 0.85
CA GLU A 101 -2.99 12.66 0.28
C GLU A 101 -2.33 13.15 -1.03
N TYR A 102 -1.70 12.24 -1.78
CA TYR A 102 -1.03 12.56 -3.04
C TYR A 102 -1.96 12.41 -4.25
N ALA A 103 -1.92 13.41 -5.13
CA ALA A 103 -2.59 13.35 -6.42
C ALA A 103 -1.84 12.41 -7.38
N VAL A 104 -2.55 11.44 -7.94
CA VAL A 104 -1.99 10.50 -8.93
C VAL A 104 -2.32 10.96 -10.35
N TYR A 105 -1.29 11.27 -11.12
CA TYR A 105 -1.41 11.56 -12.55
C TYR A 105 -0.86 10.39 -13.39
N SER A 106 -1.62 9.96 -14.40
CA SER A 106 -1.20 8.92 -15.34
C SER A 106 -1.53 9.36 -16.77
N ILE A 107 -0.54 9.30 -17.65
CA ILE A 107 -0.72 9.61 -19.07
C ILE A 107 -1.47 8.47 -19.74
N ALA A 108 -2.63 8.78 -20.33
CA ALA A 108 -3.37 7.83 -21.16
C ALA A 108 -2.73 7.77 -22.55
N ILE A 109 -2.37 6.56 -23.00
CA ILE A 109 -1.88 6.33 -24.35
C ILE A 109 -3.09 6.02 -25.23
N SER A 110 -3.42 6.93 -26.16
CA SER A 110 -4.42 6.69 -27.21
C SER A 110 -3.72 6.34 -28.53
N LYS A 111 -4.30 5.44 -29.32
CA LYS A 111 -3.91 5.32 -30.73
C LYS A 111 -4.34 6.59 -31.45
N SER A 112 -3.36 7.30 -32.01
CA SER A 112 -3.55 8.36 -33.01
C SER A 112 -4.03 7.78 -34.32
#